data_AF-A0A9C7RN66-F1
#
_entry.id   AF-A0A9C7RN66-F1
#
_cell.length_a   1.000
_cell.length_b   1.000
_cell.length_c   1.000
_cell.angle_alpha   90.00
_cell.angle_beta   90.00
_cell.angle_gamma   90.00
#
_symmetry.space_group_name_H-M   'P 1'
#
loop_
_entity.id
_entity.type
_entity.pdbx_description
1 polymer ?
#
loop_
_entity_poly.entity_id
_entity_poly.type
_entity_poly.pdbx_seq_one_letter_code
_entity_poly.pdbx_strand_id
1 'polypeptide(L)' 'MEVQLLRESLREKSIVVKERTPVETILYSIFLYLSGLSFRRVCSTIEPFIKRSRTFVWEILSLKDR' A
#
# COMPACT_ATOMS: atom_id res chain seq x y z
N MET A 1 10.33 -7.20 -15.11
CA MET A 1 10.09 -6.03 -15.99
C MET A 1 8.85 -5.25 -15.55
N GLU A 2 7.68 -5.89 -15.39
CA GLU A 2 6.43 -5.18 -14.97
C GLU A 2 6.48 -4.57 -13.55
N VAL A 3 7.06 -5.28 -12.58
CA VAL A 3 7.12 -4.79 -11.18
C VAL A 3 8.01 -3.56 -11.03
N GLN A 4 9.06 -3.40 -11.87
CA GLN A 4 9.91 -2.21 -11.84
C GLN A 4 9.18 -0.97 -12.34
N LEU A 5 8.42 -1.09 -13.43
CA LEU A 5 7.57 -0.01 -13.94
C LEU A 5 6.50 0.40 -12.91
N LEU A 6 5.91 -0.57 -12.20
CA LEU A 6 4.97 -0.28 -11.11
C LEU A 6 5.65 0.45 -9.95
N ARG A 7 6.88 0.09 -9.58
CA ARG A 7 7.64 0.82 -8.56
C ARG A 7 7.92 2.27 -8.98
N GLU A 8 8.26 2.48 -10.25
CA GLU A 8 8.52 3.81 -10.79
C GLU A 8 7.25 4.67 -10.79
N SER A 9 6.11 4.13 -11.24
CA SER A 9 4.83 4.83 -11.22
C SER A 9 4.35 5.14 -9.79
N LEU A 10 4.55 4.21 -8.85
CA LEU A 10 4.27 4.44 -7.43
C LEU A 10 5.17 5.52 -6.85
N ARG A 11 6.45 5.56 -7.23
CA ARG A 11 7.40 6.60 -6.82
C ARG A 11 7.02 7.97 -7.35
N GLU A 12 6.55 8.05 -8.59
CA GLU A 12 6.03 9.29 -9.19
C GLU A 12 4.83 9.84 -8.41
N LYS A 13 3.96 8.95 -7.90
CA LYS A 13 2.82 9.30 -7.04
C LYS A 13 3.20 9.49 -5.57
N SER A 14 4.48 9.64 -5.25
CA SER A 14 5.00 9.79 -3.88
C SER A 14 4.67 8.62 -2.94
N ILE A 15 4.36 7.44 -3.47
CA ILE A 15 4.15 6.22 -2.69
C ILE A 15 5.52 5.63 -2.37
N VAL A 16 5.90 5.64 -1.08
CA VAL A 16 7.19 5.10 -0.65
C VAL A 16 7.15 3.57 -0.65
N VAL A 17 7.60 2.98 -1.75
CA VAL A 17 7.83 1.52 -1.85
C VAL A 17 9.17 1.19 -1.20
N LYS A 18 9.16 0.87 0.10
CA LYS A 18 10.36 0.30 0.76
C LYS A 18 10.73 -1.03 0.09
N GLU A 19 12.02 -1.30 -0.07
CA GLU A 19 12.51 -2.52 -0.75
C GLU A 19 11.92 -3.82 -0.19
N ARG A 20 11.67 -3.85 1.13
CA ARG A 20 11.08 -5.00 1.84
C ARG A 20 9.55 -5.07 1.78
N THR A 21 8.90 -4.20 1.00
CA THR A 21 7.45 -4.23 0.80
C THR A 21 7.16 -4.68 -0.64
N PRO A 22 6.52 -5.84 -0.86
CA PRO A 22 6.03 -6.22 -2.17
C PRO A 22 5.05 -5.17 -2.69
N VAL A 23 5.21 -4.80 -3.96
CA VAL A 23 4.35 -3.82 -4.64
C VAL A 23 2.91 -4.30 -4.67
N GLU A 24 2.76 -5.61 -4.82
CA GLU A 24 1.51 -6.35 -4.83
C GLU A 24 0.73 -6.10 -3.54
N THR A 25 1.41 -6.10 -2.37
CA THR A 25 0.76 -5.81 -1.09
C THR A 25 0.27 -4.37 -1.00
N ILE A 26 1.03 -3.41 -1.54
CA ILE A 26 0.66 -2.00 -1.57
C ILE A 26 -0.60 -1.81 -2.44
N LEU A 27 -0.58 -2.36 -3.66
CA LEU A 27 -1.72 -2.31 -4.58
C LEU A 27 -2.95 -3.00 -4.00
N TYR A 28 -2.78 -4.15 -3.37
CA TYR A 28 -3.86 -4.86 -2.70
C TYR A 28 -4.46 -4.06 -1.55
N SER A 29 -3.63 -3.39 -0.75
CA SER A 29 -4.09 -2.50 0.33
C SER A 29 -4.94 -1.34 -0.20
N ILE A 30 -4.50 -0.71 -1.30
CA ILE A 30 -5.22 0.37 -1.97
C ILE A 30 -6.55 -0.14 -2.52
N PHE A 31 -6.55 -1.28 -3.21
CA PHE A 31 -7.76 -1.91 -3.75
C PHE A 31 -8.79 -2.19 -2.66
N LEU A 32 -8.38 -2.76 -1.53
CA LEU A 32 -9.28 -3.04 -0.40
C LEU A 32 -9.88 -1.74 0.18
N TYR A 33 -9.06 -0.70 0.34
CA TYR A 33 -9.53 0.60 0.84
C TYR A 33 -10.55 1.24 -0.10
N LEU A 34 -10.27 1.27 -1.41
CA LEU A 34 -11.18 1.80 -2.43
C LEU A 34 -12.46 0.97 -2.56
N SER A 35 -12.39 -0.33 -2.25
CA SER A 35 -13.56 -1.23 -2.19
C SER A 35 -14.42 -1.01 -0.94
N GLY A 36 -14.12 0.00 -0.12
CA GLY A 36 -14.94 0.40 1.02
C GLY A 36 -14.56 -0.28 2.34
N LEU A 37 -13.44 -1.01 2.42
CA LEU A 37 -12.96 -1.51 3.70
C LEU A 37 -12.42 -0.34 4.53
N SER A 38 -12.78 -0.32 5.81
CA SER A 38 -12.19 0.61 6.76
C SER A 38 -10.68 0.35 6.88
N PHE A 39 -9.94 1.42 7.17
CA PHE A 39 -8.50 1.36 7.38
C PHE A 39 -8.05 0.23 8.32
N ARG A 40 -8.79 0.02 9.41
CA ARG A 40 -8.54 -1.07 10.37
C ARG A 40 -8.67 -2.44 9.72
N ARG A 41 -9.73 -2.65 8.91
CA ARG A 41 -9.94 -3.92 8.19
C ARG A 41 -8.84 -4.15 7.16
N VAL A 42 -8.44 -3.12 6.41
CA VAL A 42 -7.31 -3.22 5.46
C VAL A 42 -6.04 -3.69 6.19
N CYS A 43 -5.68 -3.06 7.31
CA CYS A 43 -4.52 -3.45 8.11
C CYS A 43 -4.58 -4.91 8.57
N SER A 44 -5.71 -5.36 9.11
CA SER A 44 -5.87 -6.76 9.56
C SER A 44 -5.83 -7.76 8.41
N THR A 45 -6.35 -7.41 7.24
CA THR A 45 -6.33 -8.29 6.05
C THR A 45 -4.91 -8.47 5.51
N ILE A 46 -4.08 -7.43 5.54
CA ILE A 46 -2.72 -7.49 4.98
C ILE A 46 -1.65 -7.94 5.99
N GLU A 47 -1.96 -7.94 7.30
CA GLU A 47 -1.05 -8.35 8.38
C GLU A 47 -0.37 -9.72 8.16
N PRO A 48 -1.06 -10.77 7.66
CA PRO A 48 -0.43 -12.07 7.41
C PRO A 48 0.64 -12.03 6.31
N PHE A 49 0.48 -11.14 5.33
CA PHE A 49 1.43 -10.98 4.23
C PHE A 49 2.57 -10.03 4.60
N ILE A 50 2.31 -9.09 5.51
CA ILE A 50 3.26 -8.07 5.90
C ILE A 50 3.06 -7.61 7.34
N LYS A 51 4.06 -7.86 8.18
CA LYS A 51 4.07 -7.33 9.54
C LYS A 51 4.52 -5.87 9.50
N ARG A 52 3.58 -4.95 9.32
CA ARG A 52 3.84 -3.49 9.27
C ARG A 52 2.97 -2.74 10.27
N SER A 53 3.51 -1.61 10.73
CA SER A 53 2.76 -0.70 11.59
C SER A 53 1.57 -0.13 10.83
N ARG A 54 0.48 0.16 11.56
CA ARG A 54 -0.67 0.89 11.02
C ARG A 54 -0.21 2.19 10.35
N THR A 55 0.76 2.91 10.92
CA THR A 55 1.33 4.13 10.32
C THR A 55 1.82 3.94 8.89
N PHE A 56 2.46 2.80 8.57
CA PHE A 56 2.93 2.53 7.22
C PHE A 56 1.77 2.34 6.22
N VAL A 57 0.72 1.64 6.63
CA VAL A 57 -0.50 1.47 5.81
C VAL A 57 -1.20 2.81 5.61
N TRP A 58 -1.15 3.67 6.62
CA TRP A 58 -1.73 5.02 6.57
C TRP A 58 -0.95 5.90 5.58
N GLU A 59 0.38 5.90 5.61
CA GLU A 59 1.21 6.61 4.63
C GLU A 59 0.89 6.20 3.17
N ILE A 60 0.59 4.92 2.93
CA ILE A 60 0.19 4.44 1.61
C ILE A 60 -1.20 4.96 1.22
N LEU A 61 -2.16 4.93 2.14
CA LEU A 61 -3.57 5.23 1.85
C LEU A 61 -3.91 6.73 1.91
N SER A 62 -3.17 7.52 2.68
CA SER A 62 -3.38 8.97 2.85
C SER A 62 -2.85 9.82 1.70
N LEU A 63 -2.36 9.20 0.63
CA LEU A 63 -2.02 9.88 -0.62
C LEU A 63 -3.25 10.38 -1.41
N LYS A 64 -4.46 10.26 -0.84
CA LYS A 64 -5.69 10.80 -1.41
C LYS A 64 -6.04 12.21 -0.93
N ASP A 65 -5.39 12.69 0.14
CA ASP A 65 -5.70 13.99 0.78
C ASP A 65 -4.60 15.06 0.56
N ARG A 66 -3.72 14.89 -0.42
CA ARG A 66 -2.75 15.91 -0.88
C ARG A 66 -2.84 16.16 -2.37
#